data_AF-A0A1D3K887-F1
#
_entry.id   AF-A0A1D3K887-F1
#
_cell.length_a   1.000
_cell.length_b   1.000
_cell.length_c   1.000
_cell.angle_alpha   90.00
_cell.angle_beta   90.00
_cell.angle_gamma   90.00
#
_symmetry.space_group_name_H-M   'P 1'
#
loop_
_entity.id
_entity.type
_entity.pdbx_description
1 polymer ?
#
loop_
_entity_poly.entity_id
_entity_poly.type
_entity_poly.pdbx_seq_one_letter_code
_entity_poly.pdbx_strand_id
1 'polypeptide(L)'
;MHLPPPAFSFLSAYRGEHHYRVQLSTGAKHRLSIRFTPEQYDPNVYQQDQSAFDRLVNGQVGLIACSADILTEELVAQFNKQAYLDHESQLAKMFANPKAYGEVERTPFPVYVSGRFDPGNGAWLAVQTFDAIRALAGIPPEHCINPRASLNG
;
A
#
# COMPACT_ATOMS: atom_id res chain seq x y z
N MET A 1 -28.46 11.58 0.92
CA MET A 1 -27.30 12.38 0.50
C MET A 1 -26.13 11.43 0.34
N HIS A 2 -25.62 11.21 -0.88
CA HIS A 2 -24.37 10.47 -1.05
C HIS A 2 -23.22 11.40 -0.69
N LEU A 3 -22.53 11.09 0.40
CA LEU A 3 -21.26 11.73 0.71
C LEU A 3 -20.24 11.35 -0.37
N PRO A 4 -19.36 12.28 -0.80
CA PRO A 4 -18.34 11.98 -1.78
C PRO A 4 -17.38 10.89 -1.24
N PRO A 5 -16.83 10.02 -2.10
CA PRO A 5 -15.82 9.07 -1.67
C PRO A 5 -14.58 9.82 -1.14
N PRO A 6 -13.80 9.20 -0.24
CA PRO A 6 -12.56 9.78 0.24
C PRO A 6 -11.59 10.00 -0.93
N ALA A 7 -10.82 11.08 -0.84
CA ALA A 7 -9.81 11.42 -1.82
C ALA A 7 -8.42 11.10 -1.27
N PHE A 8 -7.57 10.55 -2.13
CA PHE A 8 -6.18 10.21 -1.80
C PHE A 8 -5.24 11.07 -2.63
N SER A 9 -4.19 11.61 -2.01
CA SER A 9 -3.19 12.42 -2.72
C SER A 9 -1.80 12.06 -2.23
N PHE A 10 -0.91 11.76 -3.17
CA PHE A 10 0.49 11.50 -2.86
C PHE A 10 1.12 12.73 -2.19
N LEU A 11 1.90 12.50 -1.13
CA LEU A 11 2.63 13.55 -0.41
C LEU A 11 4.13 13.42 -0.64
N SER A 12 4.68 12.23 -0.42
CA SER A 12 6.11 11.99 -0.49
C SER A 12 6.42 10.50 -0.59
N ALA A 13 7.59 10.18 -1.11
CA ALA A 13 8.20 8.87 -1.01
C ALA A 13 9.54 8.99 -0.28
N TYR A 14 9.78 8.13 0.69
CA TYR A 14 11.04 8.09 1.43
C TYR A 14 11.28 6.67 1.96
N ARG A 15 12.48 6.14 1.75
CA ARG A 15 12.94 4.91 2.41
C ARG A 15 11.99 3.71 2.28
N GLY A 16 11.54 3.46 1.04
CA GLY A 16 10.61 2.36 0.73
C GLY A 16 9.16 2.61 1.16
N GLU A 17 8.84 3.76 1.75
CA GLU A 17 7.47 4.16 2.07
C GLU A 17 6.96 5.24 1.13
N HIS A 18 5.69 5.16 0.73
CA HIS A 18 4.96 6.31 0.24
C HIS A 18 3.97 6.79 1.29
N HIS A 19 3.82 8.10 1.35
CA HIS A 19 2.86 8.75 2.19
C HIS A 19 1.78 9.41 1.34
N TYR A 20 0.55 9.24 1.76
CA TYR A 20 -0.62 9.83 1.14
C TYR A 20 -1.38 10.65 2.16
N ARG A 21 -1.98 11.75 1.70
CA ARG A 21 -3.08 12.39 2.40
C ARG A 21 -4.35 11.66 2.02
N VAL A 22 -5.14 11.27 3.01
CA VAL A 22 -6.53 10.89 2.82
C VAL A 22 -7.42 12.01 3.32
N GLN A 23 -8.36 12.44 2.50
CA GLN A 23 -9.42 13.36 2.89
C GLN A 23 -10.73 12.58 2.93
N LEU A 24 -11.28 12.42 4.13
CA LEU A 24 -12.54 11.73 4.36
C LEU A 24 -13.71 12.58 3.85
N SER A 25 -14.85 11.93 3.67
CA SER A 25 -16.11 12.58 3.29
C SER A 25 -16.57 13.67 4.28
N THR A 26 -16.16 13.55 5.54
CA THR A 26 -16.40 14.55 6.60
C THR A 26 -15.53 15.80 6.46
N GLY A 27 -14.58 15.82 5.53
CA GLY A 27 -13.57 16.86 5.38
C GLY A 27 -12.32 16.67 6.25
N ALA A 28 -12.32 15.70 7.16
CA ALA A 28 -11.16 15.34 7.97
C ALA A 28 -9.99 14.85 7.10
N LYS A 29 -8.76 15.21 7.48
CA LYS A 29 -7.55 14.89 6.72
C LYS A 29 -6.60 14.08 7.59
N HIS A 30 -6.17 12.94 7.09
CA HIS A 30 -5.22 12.05 7.76
C HIS A 30 -4.06 11.71 6.83
N ARG A 31 -3.01 11.12 7.40
CA ARG A 31 -1.85 10.63 6.64
C ARG A 31 -1.83 9.10 6.68
N LEU A 32 -1.81 8.49 5.50
CA LEU A 32 -1.57 7.07 5.30
C LEU A 32 -0.08 6.89 4.97
N SER A 33 0.56 5.87 5.53
CA SER A 33 1.84 5.37 5.03
C SER A 33 1.67 3.96 4.49
N ILE A 34 2.41 3.66 3.43
CA ILE A 34 2.44 2.33 2.82
C ILE A 34 3.89 2.01 2.56
N ARG A 35 4.34 0.83 2.97
CA ARG A 35 5.69 0.34 2.64
C ARG A 35 5.61 -0.53 1.39
N PHE A 36 6.28 -0.11 0.33
CA PHE A 36 6.23 -0.74 -1.00
C PHE A 36 7.36 -1.73 -1.18
N THR A 37 8.52 -1.44 -0.59
CA THR A 37 9.71 -2.27 -0.68
C THR A 37 10.35 -2.41 0.70
N PRO A 38 11.10 -3.50 0.94
CA PRO A 38 11.98 -3.59 2.09
C PRO A 38 12.90 -2.38 2.15
N GLU A 39 13.17 -1.89 3.37
CA GLU A 39 14.25 -0.96 3.63
C GLU A 39 15.59 -1.68 3.45
N GLN A 40 16.48 -1.05 2.71
CA GLN A 40 17.82 -1.55 2.37
C GLN A 40 18.92 -0.86 3.18
N TYR A 41 18.60 0.24 3.89
CA TYR A 41 19.56 0.92 4.76
C TYR A 41 19.88 0.11 6.03
N ASP A 42 21.12 0.28 6.51
CA ASP A 42 21.70 -0.47 7.64
C ASP A 42 20.81 -0.42 8.91
N PRO A 43 20.44 -1.57 9.49
CA PRO A 43 19.71 -1.68 10.77
C PRO A 43 20.35 -0.89 11.92
N ASN A 44 21.66 -0.65 11.87
CA ASN A 44 22.40 0.13 12.88
C ASN A 44 21.88 1.57 13.00
N VAL A 45 21.27 2.13 11.94
CA VAL A 45 20.60 3.44 12.00
C VAL A 45 19.41 3.44 12.96
N TYR A 46 18.78 2.27 13.15
CA TYR A 46 17.63 2.06 14.03
C TYR A 46 18.01 1.49 15.39
N GLN A 47 19.31 1.24 15.64
CA GLN A 47 19.81 0.61 16.87
C GLN A 47 19.12 -0.73 17.18
N GLN A 48 18.82 -1.51 16.14
CA GLN A 48 18.14 -2.80 16.22
C GLN A 48 19.02 -3.88 15.62
N ASP A 49 18.92 -5.11 16.14
CA ASP A 49 19.47 -6.26 15.42
C ASP A 49 18.68 -6.51 14.13
N GLN A 50 19.29 -7.24 13.19
CA GLN A 50 18.71 -7.51 11.87
C GLN A 50 17.31 -8.15 11.97
N SER A 51 17.10 -9.08 12.92
CA SER A 51 15.82 -9.79 13.07
C SER A 51 14.70 -8.88 13.61
N ALA A 52 15.06 -7.96 14.51
CA ALA A 52 14.16 -6.95 15.03
C ALA A 52 13.83 -5.94 13.93
N PHE A 53 14.83 -5.48 13.20
CA PHE A 53 14.65 -4.59 12.06
C PHE A 53 13.74 -5.20 10.98
N ASP A 54 13.96 -6.46 10.63
CA ASP A 54 13.14 -7.14 9.62
C ASP A 54 11.69 -7.30 10.07
N ARG A 55 11.44 -7.59 11.36
CA ARG A 55 10.06 -7.65 11.89
C ARG A 55 9.40 -6.27 11.98
N LEU A 56 10.14 -5.25 12.38
CA LEU A 56 9.62 -3.91 12.70
C LEU A 56 9.48 -3.02 11.46
N VAL A 57 10.44 -3.07 10.55
CA VAL A 57 10.50 -2.20 9.37
C VAL A 57 10.07 -2.97 8.13
N ASN A 58 10.74 -4.07 7.80
CA ASN A 58 10.44 -4.85 6.59
C ASN A 58 9.13 -5.62 6.69
N GLY A 59 8.70 -5.97 7.91
CA GLY A 59 7.40 -6.61 8.18
C GLY A 59 6.20 -5.74 7.80
N GLN A 60 6.40 -4.43 7.60
CA GLN A 60 5.37 -3.49 7.17
C GLN A 60 5.12 -3.51 5.65
N VAL A 61 5.96 -4.17 4.84
CA VAL A 61 5.77 -4.22 3.39
C VAL A 61 4.36 -4.72 3.05
N GLY A 62 3.70 -4.04 2.13
CA GLY A 62 2.33 -4.36 1.72
C GLY A 62 1.25 -3.88 2.68
N LEU A 63 1.60 -3.20 3.77
CA LEU A 63 0.64 -2.71 4.76
C LEU A 63 0.42 -1.21 4.66
N ILE A 64 -0.85 -0.82 4.74
CA ILE A 64 -1.29 0.55 4.99
C ILE A 64 -1.31 0.77 6.50
N ALA A 65 -0.53 1.74 6.98
CA ALA A 65 -0.55 2.19 8.36
C ALA A 65 -1.20 3.58 8.47
N CYS A 66 -2.10 3.73 9.46
CA CYS A 66 -2.74 5.00 9.81
C CYS A 66 -3.25 4.95 11.27
N SER A 67 -3.88 6.03 11.71
CA SER A 67 -4.65 6.05 12.94
C SER A 67 -5.79 5.02 12.86
N ALA A 68 -5.92 4.19 13.90
CA ALA A 68 -6.79 3.01 13.90
C ALA A 68 -8.28 3.35 13.79
N ASP A 69 -8.67 4.58 14.14
CA ASP A 69 -10.03 5.10 14.08
C ASP A 69 -10.58 5.24 12.66
N ILE A 70 -9.73 5.31 11.64
CA ILE A 70 -10.17 5.50 10.25
C ILE A 70 -9.86 4.33 9.31
N LEU A 71 -9.06 3.36 9.77
CA LEU A 71 -8.51 2.31 8.91
C LEU A 71 -9.50 1.15 8.73
N THR A 72 -10.62 1.42 8.04
CA THR A 72 -11.66 0.41 7.74
C THR A 72 -11.34 -0.37 6.46
N GLU A 73 -12.01 -1.51 6.29
CA GLU A 73 -11.91 -2.34 5.08
C GLU A 73 -12.31 -1.56 3.82
N GLU A 74 -13.37 -0.77 3.91
CA GLU A 74 -13.88 0.05 2.81
C GLU A 74 -12.90 1.16 2.42
N LEU A 75 -12.27 1.82 3.41
CA LEU A 75 -11.28 2.87 3.11
C LEU A 75 -10.08 2.28 2.37
N VAL A 76 -9.61 1.11 2.81
CA VAL A 76 -8.47 0.41 2.22
C VAL A 76 -8.81 -0.07 0.81
N ALA A 77 -10.01 -0.61 0.60
CA ALA A 77 -10.47 -1.01 -0.73
C ALA A 77 -10.64 0.20 -1.66
N GLN A 78 -11.14 1.33 -1.17
CA GLN A 78 -11.23 2.56 -1.96
C GLN A 78 -9.85 3.12 -2.33
N PHE A 79 -8.88 3.07 -1.41
CA PHE A 79 -7.50 3.42 -1.73
C PHE A 79 -6.94 2.53 -2.85
N ASN A 80 -7.05 1.20 -2.70
CA ASN A 80 -6.56 0.25 -3.70
C ASN A 80 -7.25 0.44 -5.05
N LYS A 81 -8.57 0.69 -5.06
CA LYS A 81 -9.31 0.99 -6.28
C LYS A 81 -8.78 2.24 -6.99
N GLN A 82 -8.62 3.35 -6.27
CA GLN A 82 -8.09 4.58 -6.86
C GLN A 82 -6.67 4.37 -7.40
N ALA A 83 -5.79 3.79 -6.59
CA ALA A 83 -4.40 3.52 -6.98
C ALA A 83 -4.30 2.56 -8.18
N TYR A 84 -5.16 1.56 -8.27
CA TYR A 84 -5.24 0.65 -9.41
C TYR A 84 -5.70 1.37 -10.68
N LEU A 85 -6.73 2.23 -10.59
CA LEU A 85 -7.18 3.02 -11.74
C LEU A 85 -6.10 4.00 -12.23
N ASP A 86 -5.35 4.59 -11.30
CA ASP A 86 -4.22 5.47 -11.64
C ASP A 86 -3.09 4.66 -12.32
N HIS A 87 -2.79 3.46 -11.84
CA HIS A 87 -1.82 2.53 -12.43
C HIS A 87 -2.23 2.13 -13.86
N GLU A 88 -3.47 1.68 -14.06
CA GLU A 88 -3.97 1.30 -15.38
C GLU A 88 -3.97 2.48 -16.37
N SER A 89 -4.28 3.68 -15.89
CA SER A 89 -4.21 4.91 -16.69
C SER A 89 -2.77 5.24 -17.11
N GLN A 90 -1.80 5.04 -16.23
CA GLN A 90 -0.37 5.22 -16.55
C GLN A 90 0.11 4.17 -17.56
N LEU A 91 -0.19 2.89 -17.33
CA LEU A 91 0.14 1.81 -18.26
C LEU A 91 -0.46 2.05 -19.64
N ALA A 92 -1.74 2.44 -19.73
CA ALA A 92 -2.39 2.74 -21.00
C ALA A 92 -1.68 3.86 -21.78
N LYS A 93 -1.23 4.92 -21.08
CA LYS A 93 -0.44 6.01 -21.69
C LYS A 93 0.91 5.51 -22.21
N MET A 94 1.57 4.63 -21.45
CA MET A 94 2.86 4.06 -21.83
C MET A 94 2.73 3.15 -23.06
N PHE A 95 1.75 2.25 -23.07
CA PHE A 95 1.45 1.37 -24.21
C PHE A 95 1.07 2.14 -25.48
N ALA A 96 0.37 3.27 -25.34
CA ALA A 96 -0.01 4.11 -26.47
C ALA A 96 1.18 4.87 -27.10
N ASN A 97 2.33 4.96 -26.42
CA ASN A 97 3.49 5.72 -26.90
C ASN A 97 4.82 4.96 -26.73
N PRO A 98 5.01 3.84 -27.46
CA PRO A 98 6.22 3.03 -27.36
C PRO A 98 7.49 3.78 -27.81
N LYS A 99 7.36 4.84 -28.61
CA LYS A 99 8.50 5.69 -29.00
C LYS A 99 9.09 6.46 -27.82
N ALA A 100 8.26 6.87 -26.86
CA ALA A 100 8.72 7.61 -25.69
C ALA A 100 9.10 6.69 -24.51
N TYR A 101 8.41 5.56 -24.38
CA TYR A 101 8.53 4.69 -23.20
C TYR A 101 9.22 3.34 -23.48
N GLY A 102 9.52 3.02 -24.74
CA GLY A 102 10.07 1.73 -25.14
C GLY A 102 9.02 0.61 -25.16
N GLU A 103 9.49 -0.63 -25.22
CA GLU A 103 8.65 -1.80 -24.98
C GLU A 103 8.35 -1.88 -23.48
N VAL A 104 7.06 -1.84 -23.14
CA VAL A 104 6.57 -1.89 -21.78
C VAL A 104 5.86 -3.20 -21.59
N GLU A 105 6.12 -3.89 -20.49
CA GLU A 105 5.36 -5.07 -20.08
C GLU A 105 4.34 -4.69 -19.01
N ARG A 106 3.20 -5.37 -18.98
CA ARG A 106 2.20 -5.18 -17.94
C ARG A 106 2.75 -5.73 -16.62
N THR A 107 2.97 -4.85 -15.66
CA THR A 107 3.31 -5.23 -14.28
C THR A 107 2.05 -5.40 -13.43
N PRO A 108 1.94 -6.48 -12.63
CA PRO A 108 0.83 -6.65 -11.71
C PRO A 108 0.77 -5.53 -10.66
N PHE A 109 -0.44 -5.09 -10.31
CA PHE A 109 -0.67 -4.09 -9.30
C PHE A 109 -0.57 -4.69 -7.88
N PRO A 110 0.28 -4.16 -6.99
CA PRO A 110 0.34 -4.60 -5.60
C PRO A 110 -0.91 -4.17 -4.81
N VAL A 111 -1.65 -5.13 -4.24
CA VAL A 111 -2.80 -4.82 -3.37
C VAL A 111 -2.35 -4.75 -1.92
N TYR A 112 -2.71 -3.67 -1.25
CA TYR A 112 -2.33 -3.37 0.13
C TYR A 112 -3.46 -3.67 1.11
N VAL A 113 -3.13 -4.16 2.29
CA VAL A 113 -4.08 -4.38 3.39
C VAL A 113 -3.73 -3.50 4.59
N SER A 114 -4.63 -3.31 5.54
CA SER A 114 -4.29 -2.58 6.77
C SER A 114 -3.25 -3.33 7.60
N GLY A 115 -2.29 -2.59 8.14
CA GLY A 115 -1.34 -3.08 9.13
C GLY A 115 -1.64 -2.55 10.51
N ARG A 116 -1.56 -3.42 11.51
CA ARG A 116 -1.51 -3.05 12.93
C ARG A 116 -0.21 -3.55 13.54
N PHE A 117 0.47 -2.68 14.27
CA PHE A 117 1.63 -3.08 15.04
C PHE A 117 1.20 -3.75 16.35
N ASP A 118 1.73 -4.94 16.61
CA ASP A 118 1.57 -5.66 17.87
C ASP A 118 2.83 -5.50 18.74
N PRO A 119 2.76 -4.70 19.83
CA PRO A 119 3.91 -4.50 20.71
C PRO A 119 4.28 -5.75 21.50
N GLY A 120 3.39 -6.75 21.63
CA GLY A 120 3.64 -7.97 22.39
C GLY A 120 4.64 -8.92 21.72
N ASN A 121 4.65 -8.99 20.39
CA ASN A 121 5.58 -9.81 19.60
C ASN A 121 6.54 -8.98 18.72
N GLY A 122 6.38 -7.65 18.73
CA GLY A 122 7.21 -6.73 17.95
C GLY A 122 7.01 -6.87 16.44
N ALA A 123 5.81 -7.26 15.98
CA ALA A 123 5.55 -7.54 14.59
C ALA A 123 4.33 -6.79 14.05
N TRP A 124 4.34 -6.57 12.73
CA TRP A 124 3.19 -6.08 12.01
C TRP A 124 2.25 -7.21 11.62
N LEU A 125 0.97 -7.01 11.89
CA LEU A 125 -0.11 -7.93 11.55
C LEU A 125 -1.00 -7.30 10.48
N ALA A 126 -1.29 -8.09 9.44
CA ALA A 126 -2.35 -7.75 8.50
C ALA A 126 -3.70 -7.90 9.19
N VAL A 127 -4.56 -6.88 9.08
CA VAL A 127 -5.90 -6.92 9.68
C VAL A 127 -6.89 -7.63 8.77
N GLN A 128 -6.79 -7.42 7.46
CA GLN A 128 -7.64 -8.07 6.46
C GLN A 128 -6.81 -9.00 5.57
N THR A 129 -7.50 -9.92 4.89
CA THR A 129 -6.88 -10.76 3.88
C THR A 129 -6.72 -10.01 2.56
N PHE A 130 -5.70 -10.38 1.80
CA PHE A 130 -5.46 -9.85 0.45
C PHE A 130 -6.69 -10.04 -0.46
N ASP A 131 -7.27 -11.23 -0.48
CA ASP A 131 -8.39 -11.56 -1.36
C ASP A 131 -9.65 -10.75 -1.05
N ALA A 132 -9.92 -10.47 0.24
CA ALA A 132 -11.07 -9.66 0.66
C ALA A 132 -10.93 -8.22 0.15
N ILE A 133 -9.78 -7.57 0.40
CA ILE A 133 -9.54 -6.20 -0.06
C ILE A 133 -9.52 -6.11 -1.59
N ARG A 134 -8.86 -7.05 -2.27
CA ARG A 134 -8.84 -7.12 -3.74
C ARG A 134 -10.25 -7.22 -4.31
N ALA A 135 -11.07 -8.12 -3.76
CA ALA A 135 -12.45 -8.31 -4.19
C ALA A 135 -13.26 -7.02 -3.99
N LEU A 136 -13.17 -6.40 -2.81
CA LEU A 136 -13.91 -5.19 -2.48
C LEU A 136 -13.48 -3.98 -3.32
N ALA A 137 -12.18 -3.89 -3.67
CA ALA A 137 -11.66 -2.87 -4.57
C ALA A 137 -12.05 -3.09 -6.05
N GLY A 138 -12.55 -4.29 -6.40
CA GLY A 138 -12.94 -4.66 -7.76
C GLY A 138 -11.74 -4.91 -8.68
N ILE A 139 -10.60 -5.35 -8.14
CA ILE A 139 -9.37 -5.57 -8.91
C ILE A 139 -9.34 -7.03 -9.42
N PRO A 140 -9.16 -7.28 -10.74
CA PRO A 140 -9.07 -8.63 -11.28
C PRO A 140 -7.88 -9.43 -10.71
N PRO A 141 -8.04 -10.72 -10.34
CA PRO A 141 -6.96 -11.54 -9.78
C PRO A 141 -5.69 -11.56 -10.65
N GLU A 142 -5.85 -11.63 -11.97
CA GLU A 142 -4.77 -11.68 -12.95
C GLU A 142 -3.98 -10.37 -13.08
N HIS A 143 -4.52 -9.27 -12.56
CA HIS A 143 -3.88 -7.95 -12.62
C HIS A 143 -3.18 -7.56 -11.33
N CYS A 144 -3.15 -8.44 -10.33
CA CYS A 144 -2.69 -8.07 -9.01
C CYS A 144 -1.69 -9.06 -8.41
N ILE A 145 -0.95 -8.58 -7.42
CA ILE A 145 -0.01 -9.39 -6.65
C ILE A 145 -0.16 -9.08 -5.16
N ASN A 146 0.00 -10.10 -4.32
CA ASN A 146 0.14 -9.90 -2.88
C ASN A 146 1.61 -9.56 -2.56
N PRO A 147 1.93 -8.30 -2.21
CA PRO A 147 3.30 -7.89 -1.91
C PRO A 147 3.90 -8.60 -0.69
N ARG A 148 3.07 -9.28 0.12
CA ARG A 148 3.49 -10.04 1.31
C ARG A 148 3.74 -11.53 1.04
N ALA A 149 3.48 -12.03 -0.16
CA ALA A 149 3.62 -13.45 -0.46
C ALA A 149 5.07 -13.96 -0.27
N SER A 150 6.06 -13.12 -0.56
CA SER A 150 7.50 -13.43 -0.40
C SER A 150 8.03 -13.32 1.03
N LEU A 151 7.25 -12.75 1.96
CA LEU A 151 7.65 -12.60 3.36
C LEU A 151 7.24 -13.78 4.26
N ASN A 152 6.38 -14.66 3.74
CA ASN A 152 5.91 -15.86 4.44
C ASN A 152 6.64 -17.14 3.98
N GLY A 153 7.77 -16.98 3.28
CA GLY A 153 8.62 -18.07 2.78
C GLY A 153 9.75 -18.43 3.74
#